data_AF-A0A8S0WTJ8-F1
#
_entry.id   AF-A0A8S0WTJ8-F1
#
_cell.length_a   1.000
_cell.length_b   1.000
_cell.length_c   1.000
_cell.angle_alpha   90.00
_cell.angle_beta   90.00
_cell.angle_gamma   90.00
#
_symmetry.space_group_name_H-M   'P 1'
#
loop_
_entity.id
_entity.type
_entity.pdbx_description
1 polymer ?
#
loop_
_entity_poly.entity_id
_entity_poly.type
_entity_poly.pdbx_seq_one_letter_code
_entity_poly.pdbx_strand_id
1 'polypeptide(L)'
;MATQVAARTATATAKVLPPSSPFSELLRRSRFASYDPEIRQAYGAPPSYIHRGNWGLKRPIANKKRNSYIVLKNFEEHAQYIEWDSAEEQVRFLKRVEELNVAPKLVDQTNWYASLGPLATTYASGLDSEFCPGEDGSFGRGKRRAVVEQDSVKAEQELEVDLVDDLEKTQGKGKYGAKAPPPRARRGEDKGQTFLQPNIMGMPPRIFKQYLKKLREMRPEFLDFLRKEMLLSKKKAEVNPNVKNVLDPEPITDEELVTQFAEKLYVFSTNYHMRFLGFKNEASYTSSGEESLEAEVPPNAPQPIRPQPHRLGGLMYALPTPTETYYSTKPQPGYVLQTTTSDSRLNRPPSDYMASFAGLSAYITEPGTTTPTPVFNLDAGIDPAASPASESPMRLLDMRLEKLPDVVGKHATAIPARKVQIRAEVAIPDGPTHEHWRENPHKPGSFEYNAQMPSGARSTVSIPLPSRAVGAGSVGGGRPPLAGIPSHFAASSWAAFTMGNKIYDRSASATKLATGSFARPQSHGQDPDLMTGKDGSTLDLLATMAQAPGAAPKKKTINLAYPILNAVREAESAGKKEGEGEGEGEGEGEGEKSS
;
A
#
# COMPACT_ATOMS: atom_id res chain seq x y z
N MET A 1 -11.62 67.67 25.63
CA MET A 1 -10.23 67.29 25.32
C MET A 1 -10.19 65.79 25.15
N ALA A 2 -10.12 65.31 23.91
CA ALA A 2 -10.14 63.89 23.57
C ALA A 2 -8.72 63.45 23.22
N THR A 3 -8.16 62.56 24.03
CA THR A 3 -6.82 61.97 23.85
C THR A 3 -6.90 60.80 22.87
N GLN A 4 -6.39 61.02 21.65
CA GLN A 4 -6.16 59.95 20.67
C GLN A 4 -4.99 59.08 21.14
N VAL A 5 -5.28 57.85 21.56
CA VAL A 5 -4.27 56.81 21.77
C VAL A 5 -4.01 56.15 20.43
N ALA A 6 -2.97 56.60 19.73
CA ALA A 6 -2.49 55.99 18.50
C ALA A 6 -1.79 54.66 18.83
N ALA A 7 -2.49 53.54 18.60
CA ALA A 7 -1.92 52.21 18.66
C ALA A 7 -0.89 52.05 17.53
N ARG A 8 0.40 52.14 17.86
CA ARG A 8 1.51 51.79 16.96
C ARG A 8 1.59 50.27 16.88
N THR A 9 1.06 49.70 15.81
CA THR A 9 1.38 48.35 15.36
C THR A 9 2.87 48.28 15.03
N ALA A 10 3.66 47.72 15.95
CA ALA A 10 5.06 47.46 15.73
C ALA A 10 5.18 46.35 14.67
N THR A 11 5.58 46.71 13.46
CA THR A 11 6.00 45.77 12.43
C THR A 11 7.19 44.98 12.96
N ALA A 12 6.96 43.72 13.33
CA ALA A 12 8.02 42.81 13.72
C ALA A 12 8.94 42.62 12.52
N THR A 13 10.08 43.31 12.52
CA THR A 13 11.13 43.10 11.53
C THR A 13 11.56 41.65 11.61
N ALA A 14 11.41 40.92 10.50
CA ALA A 14 11.79 39.52 10.41
C ALA A 14 13.19 39.37 10.99
N LYS A 15 13.31 38.64 12.11
CA LYS A 15 14.55 38.46 12.86
C LYS A 15 15.47 37.60 11.98
N VAL A 16 16.23 38.26 11.10
CA VAL A 16 17.22 37.60 10.23
C VAL A 16 18.21 36.93 11.16
N LEU A 17 18.10 35.60 11.28
CA LEU A 17 19.07 34.82 12.02
C LEU A 17 20.44 35.09 11.39
N PRO A 18 21.49 35.39 12.19
CA PRO A 18 22.82 35.60 11.65
C PRO A 18 23.21 34.38 10.80
N PRO A 19 23.90 34.59 9.66
CA PRO A 19 24.28 33.50 8.78
C PRO A 19 25.09 32.47 9.57
N SER A 20 24.78 31.19 9.36
CA SER A 20 25.51 30.10 9.99
C SER A 20 27.01 30.19 9.69
N SER A 21 27.85 29.87 10.68
CA SER A 21 29.29 29.74 10.43
C SER A 21 29.56 28.72 9.29
N PRO A 22 30.61 28.89 8.48
CA PRO A 22 30.90 27.96 7.37
C PRO A 22 31.12 26.53 7.87
N PHE A 23 31.70 26.35 9.06
CA PHE A 23 31.84 25.04 9.69
C PHE A 23 30.48 24.40 10.01
N SER A 24 29.54 25.16 10.56
CA SER A 24 28.20 24.64 10.84
C SER A 24 27.43 24.26 9.57
N GLU A 25 27.68 24.94 8.45
CA GLU A 25 27.12 24.53 7.15
C GLU A 25 27.72 23.22 6.66
N LEU A 26 29.05 23.05 6.78
CA LEU A 26 29.71 21.78 6.45
C LEU A 26 29.22 20.64 7.33
N LEU A 27 29.02 20.88 8.63
CA LEU A 27 28.48 19.88 9.55
C LEU A 27 27.04 19.50 9.14
N ARG A 28 26.18 20.47 8.85
CA ARG A 28 24.79 20.23 8.38
C ARG A 28 24.75 19.45 7.07
N ARG A 29 25.73 19.64 6.18
CA ARG A 29 25.86 18.92 4.89
C ARG A 29 26.61 17.59 5.02
N SER A 30 27.21 17.32 6.17
CA SER A 30 28.00 16.09 6.37
C SER A 30 27.11 14.86 6.36
N ARG A 31 27.65 13.71 5.95
CA ARG A 31 26.96 12.41 6.07
C ARG A 31 26.69 12.01 7.52
N PHE A 32 27.38 12.64 8.47
CA PHE A 32 27.12 12.43 9.89
C PHE A 32 25.83 13.13 10.33
N ALA A 33 25.49 14.28 9.77
CA ALA A 33 24.26 14.98 10.12
C ALA A 33 22.98 14.27 9.63
N SER A 34 23.08 13.34 8.68
CA SER A 34 21.96 12.46 8.31
C SER A 34 21.76 11.27 9.25
N TYR A 35 22.64 11.09 10.26
CA TYR A 35 22.45 10.04 11.27
C TYR A 35 21.28 10.41 12.19
N ASP A 36 20.29 9.53 12.24
CA ASP A 36 19.19 9.59 13.18
C ASP A 36 19.17 8.27 13.98
N PRO A 37 19.34 8.29 15.31
CA PRO A 37 19.32 7.06 16.11
C PRO A 37 17.97 6.34 16.09
N GLU A 38 16.88 7.03 15.77
CA GLU A 38 15.56 6.42 15.63
C GLU A 38 15.40 5.69 14.30
N ILE A 39 16.27 5.93 13.31
CA ILE A 39 16.22 5.25 12.02
C ILE A 39 17.33 4.21 11.95
N ARG A 40 16.97 2.93 11.80
CA ARG A 40 17.93 1.82 11.66
C ARG A 40 18.53 1.77 10.25
N GLN A 41 19.32 2.79 9.92
CA GLN A 41 20.01 2.88 8.63
C GLN A 41 21.18 1.90 8.55
N ALA A 42 21.30 1.21 7.41
CA ALA A 42 22.45 0.38 7.10
C ALA A 42 23.57 1.23 6.48
N TYR A 43 24.77 1.15 7.05
CA TYR A 43 25.97 1.82 6.56
C TYR A 43 26.88 0.81 5.86
N GLY A 44 27.45 1.22 4.73
CA GLY A 44 28.48 0.50 4.00
C GLY A 44 29.75 1.37 3.88
N ALA A 45 30.90 0.73 3.78
CA ALA A 45 32.18 1.41 3.54
C ALA A 45 32.94 0.75 2.36
N PRO A 46 33.84 1.47 1.67
CA PRO A 46 34.66 0.85 0.65
C PRO A 46 35.56 -0.24 1.25
N PRO A 47 35.87 -1.33 0.51
CA PRO A 47 36.64 -2.46 1.05
C PRO A 47 38.00 -2.08 1.67
N SER A 48 38.68 -1.06 1.14
CA SER A 48 39.96 -0.56 1.63
C SER A 48 39.88 0.03 3.05
N TYR A 49 38.77 0.68 3.39
CA TYR A 49 38.51 1.25 4.71
C TYR A 49 38.03 0.18 5.70
N ILE A 50 37.19 -0.75 5.23
CA ILE A 50 36.69 -1.88 6.03
C ILE A 50 37.84 -2.72 6.60
N HIS A 51 38.89 -2.99 5.81
CA HIS A 51 40.04 -3.77 6.29
C HIS A 51 40.74 -3.14 7.52
N ARG A 52 40.66 -1.81 7.64
CA ARG A 52 41.21 -1.04 8.77
C ARG A 52 40.19 -0.84 9.89
N GLY A 53 38.96 -1.33 9.73
CA GLY A 53 37.84 -1.06 10.63
C GLY A 53 37.34 0.39 10.56
N ASN A 54 37.70 1.15 9.53
CA ASN A 54 37.25 2.54 9.40
C ASN A 54 35.90 2.59 8.66
N TRP A 55 34.86 3.07 9.35
CA TRP A 55 33.51 3.22 8.83
C TRP A 55 33.07 4.68 8.72
N GLY A 56 34.00 5.64 8.84
CA GLY A 56 33.66 7.06 8.93
C GLY A 56 33.06 7.46 10.28
N LEU A 57 33.31 6.65 11.32
CA LEU A 57 32.86 6.87 12.69
C LEU A 57 34.00 7.33 13.57
N LYS A 58 33.69 7.79 14.79
CA LYS A 58 34.68 8.28 15.76
C LYS A 58 35.76 7.24 16.11
N ARG A 59 35.39 5.96 16.17
CA ARG A 59 36.28 4.85 16.53
C ARG A 59 36.19 3.72 15.49
N PRO A 60 37.26 2.94 15.28
CA PRO A 60 37.20 1.82 14.35
C PRO A 60 36.35 0.67 14.91
N ILE A 61 35.64 -0.02 14.02
CA ILE A 61 34.81 -1.18 14.34
C ILE A 61 35.55 -2.47 13.93
N ALA A 62 35.41 -3.52 14.76
CA ALA A 62 36.09 -4.81 14.56
C ALA A 62 35.61 -5.62 13.32
N ASN A 63 34.50 -5.22 12.69
CA ASN A 63 33.99 -5.85 11.48
C ASN A 63 34.85 -5.53 10.26
N LYS A 64 35.72 -6.48 9.87
CA LYS A 64 36.65 -6.36 8.74
C LYS A 64 36.24 -7.19 7.52
N LYS A 65 35.02 -7.75 7.50
CA LYS A 65 34.53 -8.58 6.38
C LYS A 65 34.24 -7.69 5.16
N ARG A 66 34.75 -8.07 3.97
CA ARG A 66 34.47 -7.34 2.72
C ARG A 66 32.97 -7.30 2.43
N ASN A 67 32.49 -6.20 1.87
CA ASN A 67 31.07 -5.98 1.55
C ASN A 67 30.13 -6.20 2.74
N SER A 68 30.61 -5.95 3.97
CA SER A 68 29.77 -5.96 5.15
C SER A 68 29.00 -4.66 5.27
N TYR A 69 27.88 -4.73 5.97
CA TYR A 69 27.03 -3.60 6.29
C TYR A 69 26.77 -3.62 7.79
N ILE A 70 26.70 -2.44 8.40
CA ILE A 70 26.45 -2.27 9.84
C ILE A 70 25.22 -1.40 10.08
N VAL A 71 24.49 -1.64 11.16
CA VAL A 71 23.50 -0.71 11.70
C VAL A 71 24.04 -0.17 13.01
N LEU A 72 23.89 1.13 13.23
CA LEU A 72 24.29 1.76 14.50
C LEU A 72 23.08 1.88 15.42
N LYS A 73 23.23 1.45 16.67
CA LYS A 73 22.19 1.66 17.68
C LYS A 73 22.24 3.07 18.24
N ASN A 74 23.42 3.42 18.71
CA ASN A 74 23.81 4.71 19.26
C ASN A 74 25.16 5.09 18.67
N PHE A 75 25.42 6.38 18.47
CA PHE A 75 26.70 6.82 17.89
C PHE A 75 27.88 6.58 18.84
N GLU A 76 27.70 6.84 20.13
CA GLU A 76 28.70 6.59 21.17
C GLU A 76 27.97 6.38 22.50
N GLU A 77 28.29 5.28 23.18
CA GLU A 77 27.76 5.02 24.51
C GLU A 77 28.65 5.67 25.57
N HIS A 78 28.12 5.87 26.78
CA HIS A 78 28.90 6.39 27.91
C HIS A 78 30.16 5.56 28.21
N ALA A 79 30.10 4.26 27.96
CA ALA A 79 31.22 3.33 28.08
C ALA A 79 32.27 3.46 26.96
N GLN A 80 32.18 4.49 26.10
CA GLN A 80 33.16 4.83 25.08
C GLN A 80 33.37 3.78 23.97
N TYR A 81 32.37 2.93 23.73
CA TYR A 81 32.31 2.08 22.54
C TYR A 81 31.12 2.45 21.66
N ILE A 82 31.13 1.92 20.44
CA ILE A 82 30.08 2.12 19.44
C ILE A 82 29.27 0.84 19.37
N GLU A 83 27.98 0.92 19.71
CA GLU A 83 27.05 -0.19 19.56
C GLU A 83 26.65 -0.35 18.09
N TRP A 84 26.97 -1.50 17.51
CA TRP A 84 26.62 -1.82 16.13
C TRP A 84 26.15 -3.27 16.00
N ASP A 85 25.28 -3.50 15.03
CA ASP A 85 24.83 -4.84 14.61
C ASP A 85 25.14 -5.07 13.13
N SER A 86 25.16 -6.33 12.70
CA SER A 86 25.31 -6.67 11.28
C SER A 86 24.01 -6.39 10.52
N ALA A 87 24.10 -5.61 9.43
CA ALA A 87 22.98 -5.32 8.52
C ALA A 87 23.00 -6.19 7.25
N GLU A 88 23.95 -7.13 7.16
CA GLU A 88 24.20 -7.91 5.94
C GLU A 88 22.98 -8.70 5.47
N GLU A 89 22.25 -9.30 6.41
CA GLU A 89 21.02 -10.07 6.14
C GLU A 89 19.96 -9.19 5.46
N GLN A 90 19.79 -7.95 5.93
CA GLN A 90 18.78 -7.01 5.44
C GLN A 90 19.12 -6.48 4.05
N VAL A 91 20.37 -6.08 3.84
CA VAL A 91 20.82 -5.56 2.55
C VAL A 91 20.80 -6.67 1.49
N ARG A 92 21.22 -7.89 1.84
CA ARG A 92 21.12 -9.03 0.92
C ARG A 92 19.69 -9.42 0.64
N PHE A 93 18.82 -9.39 1.64
CA PHE A 93 17.40 -9.62 1.44
C PHE A 93 16.80 -8.63 0.43
N LEU A 94 17.06 -7.33 0.60
CA LEU A 94 16.57 -6.30 -0.31
C LEU A 94 17.10 -6.51 -1.74
N LYS A 95 18.41 -6.78 -1.90
CA LYS A 95 19.00 -7.08 -3.21
C LYS A 95 18.37 -8.31 -3.87
N ARG A 96 18.14 -9.38 -3.10
CA ARG A 96 17.47 -10.58 -3.63
C ARG A 96 16.04 -10.29 -4.07
N VAL A 97 15.30 -9.48 -3.32
CA VAL A 97 13.93 -9.06 -3.71
C VAL A 97 13.96 -8.20 -4.97
N GLU A 98 14.92 -7.28 -5.10
CA GLU A 98 15.12 -6.46 -6.30
C GLU A 98 15.50 -7.30 -7.52
N GLU A 99 16.41 -8.27 -7.37
CA GLU A 99 16.83 -9.22 -8.42
C GLU A 99 15.66 -10.08 -8.94
N LEU A 100 14.66 -10.34 -8.11
CA LEU A 100 13.45 -11.06 -8.52
C LEU A 100 12.51 -10.23 -9.38
N ASN A 101 12.66 -8.90 -9.43
CA ASN A 101 11.87 -7.99 -10.26
C ASN A 101 10.36 -8.30 -10.27
N VAL A 102 9.77 -8.59 -9.09
CA VAL A 102 8.32 -8.84 -8.90
C VAL A 102 7.72 -7.68 -8.12
N ALA A 103 6.70 -7.02 -8.67
CA ALA A 103 6.00 -5.95 -7.95
C ALA A 103 5.21 -6.53 -6.74
N PRO A 104 5.51 -6.12 -5.50
CA PRO A 104 4.72 -6.55 -4.35
C PRO A 104 3.33 -5.94 -4.37
N LYS A 105 2.33 -6.73 -4.02
CA LYS A 105 0.94 -6.31 -3.81
C LYS A 105 0.66 -6.12 -2.33
N LEU A 106 -0.29 -5.26 -1.99
CA LEU A 106 -0.78 -5.15 -0.63
C LEU A 106 -1.86 -6.19 -0.37
N VAL A 107 -1.90 -6.73 0.84
CA VAL A 107 -3.00 -7.57 1.29
C VAL A 107 -4.08 -6.69 1.90
N ASP A 108 -5.28 -6.76 1.32
CA ASP A 108 -6.47 -6.15 1.88
C ASP A 108 -6.70 -6.69 3.30
N GLN A 109 -7.33 -5.90 4.19
CA GLN A 109 -7.59 -6.25 5.60
C GLN A 109 -6.37 -6.22 6.53
N THR A 110 -5.17 -5.92 6.03
CA THR A 110 -4.02 -5.71 6.92
C THR A 110 -4.07 -4.35 7.60
N ASN A 111 -3.52 -4.25 8.81
CA ASN A 111 -3.38 -2.97 9.50
C ASN A 111 -2.55 -1.98 8.66
N TRP A 112 -1.57 -2.49 7.91
CA TRP A 112 -0.77 -1.69 7.00
C TRP A 112 -1.62 -1.08 5.87
N TYR A 113 -2.44 -1.90 5.20
CA TYR A 113 -3.39 -1.42 4.21
C TYR A 113 -4.34 -0.37 4.78
N ALA A 114 -4.90 -0.62 5.97
CA ALA A 114 -5.76 0.35 6.66
C ALA A 114 -5.01 1.67 6.97
N SER A 115 -3.72 1.59 7.32
CA SER A 115 -2.87 2.75 7.63
C SER A 115 -2.46 3.60 6.43
N LEU A 116 -2.59 3.08 5.21
CA LEU A 116 -2.41 3.85 3.97
C LEU A 116 -3.66 4.66 3.60
N GLY A 117 -4.83 4.28 4.12
CA GLY A 117 -6.08 4.99 3.88
C GLY A 117 -6.49 4.95 2.40
N PRO A 118 -6.99 6.04 1.81
CA PRO A 118 -7.42 6.06 0.41
C PRO A 118 -6.34 5.64 -0.59
N LEU A 119 -5.07 5.90 -0.28
CA LEU A 119 -3.93 5.55 -1.14
C LEU A 119 -3.77 4.05 -1.35
N ALA A 120 -4.21 3.23 -0.39
CA ALA A 120 -4.14 1.78 -0.52
C ALA A 120 -4.89 1.28 -1.76
N THR A 121 -5.99 1.97 -2.12
CA THR A 121 -6.90 1.60 -3.20
C THR A 121 -6.57 2.24 -4.55
N THR A 122 -5.91 3.40 -4.54
CA THR A 122 -5.63 4.14 -5.77
C THR A 122 -4.58 3.40 -6.60
N TYR A 123 -4.96 2.90 -7.77
CA TYR A 123 -4.03 2.21 -8.69
C TYR A 123 -2.81 3.08 -9.04
N ALA A 124 -3.05 4.38 -9.21
CA ALA A 124 -2.04 5.34 -9.59
C ALA A 124 -1.16 5.84 -8.43
N SER A 125 -1.45 5.45 -7.17
CA SER A 125 -0.50 5.54 -6.05
C SER A 125 0.76 4.69 -6.25
N GLY A 126 0.76 3.79 -7.24
CA GLY A 126 1.95 3.05 -7.66
C GLY A 126 2.91 3.87 -8.53
N LEU A 127 2.48 5.00 -9.09
CA LEU A 127 3.40 5.88 -9.79
C LEU A 127 4.17 6.67 -8.72
N ASP A 128 5.49 6.42 -8.65
CA ASP A 128 6.48 7.03 -7.75
C ASP A 128 6.63 8.56 -7.93
N SER A 129 5.66 9.20 -8.58
CA SER A 129 5.53 10.63 -8.53
C SER A 129 4.67 10.99 -7.32
N GLU A 130 5.24 10.80 -6.13
CA GLU A 130 4.85 11.58 -4.95
C GLU A 130 5.00 13.11 -5.17
N PHE A 131 5.65 13.47 -6.29
CA PHE A 131 5.73 14.81 -6.87
C PHE A 131 4.68 15.10 -7.96
N CYS A 132 3.78 14.16 -8.29
CA CYS A 132 2.68 14.46 -9.21
C CYS A 132 1.67 15.30 -8.43
N PRO A 133 1.48 16.58 -8.79
CA PRO A 133 0.54 17.43 -8.10
C PRO A 133 -0.86 16.85 -8.26
N GLY A 134 -1.42 16.36 -7.14
CA GLY A 134 -2.86 16.12 -6.99
C GLY A 134 -3.42 14.97 -7.81
N GLU A 135 -3.20 13.73 -7.35
CA GLU A 135 -4.26 12.73 -7.46
C GLU A 135 -5.28 12.92 -6.33
N ASP A 136 -5.86 14.11 -6.23
CA ASP A 136 -7.21 14.22 -5.70
C ASP A 136 -8.06 13.25 -6.51
N GLY A 137 -8.71 12.30 -5.84
CA GLY A 137 -9.38 11.11 -6.40
C GLY A 137 -10.52 11.38 -7.40
N SER A 138 -10.59 12.58 -7.98
CA SER A 138 -11.47 12.99 -9.07
C SER A 138 -11.12 12.36 -10.42
N PHE A 139 -9.91 11.81 -10.61
CA PHE A 139 -9.57 11.04 -11.81
C PHE A 139 -10.23 9.65 -11.85
N GLY A 140 -10.73 9.15 -10.71
CA GLY A 140 -11.41 7.87 -10.60
C GLY A 140 -12.92 8.04 -10.56
N ARG A 141 -13.60 7.68 -11.66
CA ARG A 141 -15.05 7.83 -11.89
C ARG A 141 -15.44 9.26 -12.27
N GLY A 142 -14.95 9.69 -13.43
CA GLY A 142 -15.91 10.20 -14.40
C GLY A 142 -17.03 9.16 -14.51
N LYS A 143 -18.11 9.34 -13.73
CA LYS A 143 -19.43 8.85 -14.07
C LYS A 143 -19.55 9.19 -15.55
N ARG A 144 -19.44 8.19 -16.43
CA ARG A 144 -19.75 8.33 -17.84
C ARG A 144 -21.13 8.97 -17.84
N ARG A 145 -21.13 10.26 -18.11
CA ARG A 145 -22.26 11.14 -17.99
C ARG A 145 -23.06 10.83 -19.23
N ALA A 146 -23.92 9.82 -19.14
CA ALA A 146 -25.08 9.63 -20.02
C ALA A 146 -26.12 10.77 -19.83
N VAL A 147 -25.66 11.96 -19.44
CA VAL A 147 -26.46 13.15 -19.09
C VAL A 147 -25.82 14.42 -19.66
N VAL A 148 -24.80 14.33 -20.52
CA VAL A 148 -24.30 15.49 -21.32
C VAL A 148 -24.53 15.19 -22.80
N GLU A 149 -25.79 14.95 -23.15
CA GLU A 149 -26.22 14.95 -24.55
C GLU A 149 -27.28 16.03 -24.80
N GLN A 150 -27.72 16.77 -23.76
CA GLN A 150 -28.70 17.86 -23.92
C GLN A 150 -28.10 19.26 -23.73
N ASP A 151 -27.01 19.43 -22.98
CA ASP A 151 -26.36 20.74 -22.80
C ASP A 151 -25.22 21.00 -23.80
N SER A 152 -24.68 19.97 -24.47
CA SER A 152 -23.67 20.14 -25.53
C SER A 152 -24.27 20.68 -26.84
N VAL A 153 -25.55 20.40 -27.11
CA VAL A 153 -26.22 20.86 -28.34
C VAL A 153 -26.42 22.38 -28.35
N LYS A 154 -26.53 23.03 -27.18
CA LYS A 154 -26.61 24.49 -27.10
C LYS A 154 -25.25 25.19 -27.13
N ALA A 155 -24.18 24.54 -26.67
CA ALA A 155 -22.84 25.11 -26.72
C ALA A 155 -22.17 24.95 -28.11
N GLU A 156 -22.55 23.91 -28.87
CA GLU A 156 -22.04 23.70 -30.23
C GLU A 156 -22.67 24.66 -31.26
N GLN A 157 -23.89 25.16 -31.03
CA GLN A 157 -24.52 26.12 -31.95
C GLN A 157 -24.00 27.57 -31.85
N GLU A 158 -23.30 27.94 -30.77
CA GLU A 158 -22.68 29.28 -30.64
C GLU A 158 -21.17 29.28 -30.95
N LEU A 159 -20.55 28.11 -31.19
CA LEU A 159 -19.12 27.99 -31.50
C LEU A 159 -18.83 27.70 -32.98
N GLU A 160 -19.84 27.47 -33.82
CA GLU A 160 -19.65 27.13 -35.23
C GLU A 160 -19.56 28.35 -36.18
N VAL A 161 -19.64 29.58 -35.68
CA VAL A 161 -19.66 30.78 -36.56
C VAL A 161 -18.28 31.43 -36.78
N ASP A 162 -17.27 31.19 -35.95
CA ASP A 162 -15.97 31.94 -36.05
C ASP A 162 -14.72 31.07 -36.27
N LEU A 163 -14.85 29.76 -36.57
CA LEU A 163 -13.68 28.89 -36.70
C LEU A 163 -12.97 28.90 -38.06
N VAL A 164 -13.53 29.56 -39.08
CA VAL A 164 -12.94 29.58 -40.43
C VAL A 164 -12.09 30.83 -40.68
N ASP A 165 -12.32 31.94 -39.98
CA ASP A 165 -11.57 33.20 -40.17
C ASP A 165 -10.29 33.31 -39.30
N ASP A 166 -10.10 32.44 -38.32
CA ASP A 166 -8.93 32.44 -37.41
C ASP A 166 -7.76 31.56 -37.90
N LEU A 167 -7.91 30.86 -39.02
CA LEU A 167 -6.86 30.00 -39.59
C LEU A 167 -5.83 30.75 -40.46
N GLU A 168 -6.15 31.95 -40.94
CA GLU A 168 -5.27 32.69 -41.86
C GLU A 168 -4.43 33.80 -41.20
N LYS A 169 -4.70 34.14 -39.93
CA LYS A 169 -4.00 35.23 -39.24
C LYS A 169 -3.40 34.74 -37.93
N THR A 170 -2.08 34.64 -37.94
CA THR A 170 -1.18 34.51 -36.77
C THR A 170 -0.99 33.12 -36.16
N GLN A 171 0.05 32.41 -36.60
CA GLN A 171 1.27 32.18 -35.80
C GLN A 171 2.25 31.26 -36.54
N GLY A 172 3.40 31.82 -36.90
CA GLY A 172 4.47 31.14 -37.63
C GLY A 172 5.24 30.09 -36.82
N LYS A 173 6.09 29.35 -37.56
CA LYS A 173 7.07 28.35 -37.09
C LYS A 173 7.79 28.82 -35.81
N GLY A 174 7.49 28.18 -34.67
CA GLY A 174 8.26 28.35 -33.42
C GLY A 174 7.47 28.59 -32.13
N LYS A 175 6.13 28.62 -32.16
CA LYS A 175 5.30 28.83 -30.95
C LYS A 175 4.34 27.68 -30.60
N TYR A 176 4.54 26.49 -31.15
CA TYR A 176 3.86 25.29 -30.66
C TYR A 176 4.27 25.04 -29.19
N GLY A 177 3.36 25.29 -28.25
CA GLY A 177 3.54 24.99 -26.82
C GLY A 177 3.66 26.17 -25.86
N ALA A 178 3.84 27.41 -26.34
CA ALA A 178 4.11 28.55 -25.44
C ALA A 178 2.86 29.18 -24.79
N LYS A 179 1.65 28.85 -25.26
CA LYS A 179 0.40 29.46 -24.79
C LYS A 179 -0.79 28.50 -24.74
N ALA A 180 -0.56 27.19 -24.57
CA ALA A 180 -1.65 26.40 -24.00
C ALA A 180 -1.83 26.96 -22.59
N PRO A 181 -2.94 27.66 -22.24
CA PRO A 181 -3.20 27.95 -20.85
C PRO A 181 -3.07 26.60 -20.14
N PRO A 182 -2.30 26.51 -19.03
CA PRO A 182 -2.16 25.25 -18.32
C PRO A 182 -3.57 24.68 -18.19
N PRO A 183 -3.80 23.41 -18.56
CA PRO A 183 -5.14 22.83 -18.58
C PRO A 183 -5.78 23.28 -17.28
N ARG A 184 -6.83 24.10 -17.37
CA ARG A 184 -7.50 24.62 -16.19
C ARG A 184 -7.95 23.36 -15.48
N ALA A 185 -7.17 22.92 -14.48
CA ALA A 185 -7.50 21.78 -13.66
C ALA A 185 -8.94 22.05 -13.31
N ARG A 186 -9.85 21.19 -13.80
CA ARG A 186 -11.28 21.43 -13.68
C ARG A 186 -11.49 21.62 -12.19
N ARG A 187 -11.60 22.90 -11.77
CA ARG A 187 -11.95 23.34 -10.42
C ARG A 187 -13.42 22.92 -10.30
N GLY A 188 -13.66 21.61 -10.29
CA GLY A 188 -14.89 21.08 -9.77
C GLY A 188 -14.95 21.62 -8.35
N GLU A 189 -15.98 22.39 -8.07
CA GLU A 189 -16.31 22.82 -6.71
C GLU A 189 -16.58 21.64 -5.77
N ASP A 190 -16.56 20.40 -6.30
CA ASP A 190 -16.20 19.16 -5.62
C ASP A 190 -14.72 19.19 -5.14
N LYS A 191 -14.35 20.27 -4.46
CA LYS A 191 -13.17 20.43 -3.62
C LYS A 191 -13.34 19.52 -2.41
N GLY A 192 -13.30 18.21 -2.64
CA GLY A 192 -12.75 17.27 -1.68
C GLY A 192 -11.27 17.58 -1.54
N GLN A 193 -10.93 18.77 -1.03
CA GLN A 193 -9.61 19.09 -0.51
C GLN A 193 -9.28 17.92 0.39
N THR A 194 -8.32 17.10 -0.02
CA THR A 194 -7.82 16.03 0.82
C THR A 194 -7.07 16.75 1.93
N PHE A 195 -7.79 17.21 2.92
CA PHE A 195 -7.23 17.87 4.08
C PHE A 195 -6.14 16.98 4.65
N LEU A 196 -5.00 17.57 5.02
CA LEU A 196 -3.94 16.88 5.75
C LEU A 196 -4.55 16.34 7.04
N GLN A 197 -4.96 15.08 7.05
CA GLN A 197 -5.57 14.45 8.20
C GLN A 197 -4.78 13.23 8.59
N PRO A 198 -4.64 13.00 9.91
CA PRO A 198 -4.03 11.78 10.36
C PRO A 198 -4.96 10.63 10.01
N ASN A 199 -4.40 9.51 9.54
CA ASN A 199 -5.20 8.36 9.18
C ASN A 199 -5.75 7.68 10.44
N ILE A 200 -7.03 7.94 10.73
CA ILE A 200 -7.74 7.40 11.90
C ILE A 200 -7.76 5.87 11.90
N MET A 201 -7.92 5.25 10.72
CA MET A 201 -8.00 3.78 10.61
C MET A 201 -6.66 3.09 10.88
N GLY A 202 -5.55 3.81 10.71
CA GLY A 202 -4.20 3.33 11.01
C GLY A 202 -3.77 3.52 12.47
N MET A 203 -4.54 4.25 13.28
CA MET A 203 -4.12 4.56 14.65
C MET A 203 -4.33 3.35 15.58
N PRO A 204 -3.35 3.01 16.44
CA PRO A 204 -3.59 2.05 17.51
C PRO A 204 -4.59 2.63 18.53
N PRO A 205 -5.38 1.79 19.22
CA PRO A 205 -6.48 2.26 20.08
C PRO A 205 -6.05 3.26 21.17
N ARG A 206 -4.82 3.13 21.69
CA ARG A 206 -4.27 4.05 22.71
C ARG A 206 -4.05 5.46 22.14
N ILE A 207 -3.42 5.55 20.97
CA ILE A 207 -3.19 6.83 20.27
C ILE A 207 -4.52 7.42 19.83
N PHE A 208 -5.45 6.58 19.35
CA PHE A 208 -6.79 7.05 18.99
C PHE A 208 -7.54 7.68 20.17
N LYS A 209 -7.47 7.12 21.38
CA LYS A 209 -8.05 7.74 22.58
C LYS A 209 -7.43 9.10 22.90
N GLN A 210 -6.11 9.22 22.80
CA GLN A 210 -5.41 10.51 23.00
C GLN A 210 -5.81 11.52 21.92
N TYR A 211 -5.94 11.07 20.68
CA TYR A 211 -6.45 11.87 19.58
C TYR A 211 -7.87 12.37 19.84
N LEU A 212 -8.78 11.51 20.32
CA LEU A 212 -10.13 11.92 20.73
C LEU A 212 -10.13 12.95 21.86
N LYS A 213 -9.24 12.83 22.84
CA LYS A 213 -9.10 13.83 23.90
C LYS A 213 -8.71 15.19 23.30
N LYS A 214 -7.72 15.20 22.41
CA LYS A 214 -7.30 16.41 21.68
C LYS A 214 -8.43 16.99 20.82
N LEU A 215 -9.23 16.15 20.16
CA LEU A 215 -10.40 16.60 19.41
C LEU A 215 -11.44 17.29 20.31
N ARG A 216 -11.66 16.78 21.53
CA ARG A 216 -12.58 17.40 22.50
C ARG A 216 -12.08 18.76 22.98
N GLU A 217 -10.78 18.89 23.19
CA GLU A 217 -10.13 20.17 23.56
C GLU A 217 -10.30 21.23 22.44
N MET A 218 -10.38 20.82 21.17
CA MET A 218 -10.59 21.72 20.03
C MET A 218 -12.07 22.05 19.74
N ARG A 219 -13.02 21.61 20.58
CA ARG A 219 -14.45 21.89 20.39
C ARG A 219 -14.79 23.39 20.31
N PRO A 220 -14.30 24.30 21.18
CA PRO A 220 -14.64 25.72 21.10
C PRO A 220 -14.14 26.35 19.79
N GLU A 221 -12.91 26.03 19.37
CA GLU A 221 -12.34 26.49 18.09
C GLU A 221 -13.18 26.02 16.88
N PHE A 222 -13.72 24.79 16.95
CA PHE A 222 -14.58 24.26 15.91
C PHE A 222 -15.93 25.02 15.83
N LEU A 223 -16.52 25.39 16.97
CA LEU A 223 -17.74 26.18 17.00
C LEU A 223 -17.51 27.57 16.39
N ASP A 224 -16.39 28.22 16.70
CA ASP A 224 -16.02 29.48 16.09
C ASP A 224 -15.80 29.36 14.58
N PHE A 225 -15.21 28.24 14.13
CA PHE A 225 -15.08 27.93 12.71
C PHE A 225 -16.44 27.78 12.02
N LEU A 226 -17.40 27.08 12.65
CA LEU A 226 -18.75 26.93 12.11
C LEU A 226 -19.48 28.28 11.98
N ARG A 227 -19.37 29.15 12.99
CA ARG A 227 -19.92 30.52 12.93
C ARG A 227 -19.31 31.33 11.79
N LYS A 228 -17.99 31.24 11.59
CA LYS A 228 -17.30 31.89 10.46
C LYS A 228 -17.78 31.37 9.11
N GLU A 229 -17.93 30.06 8.95
CA GLU A 229 -18.46 29.45 7.73
C GLU A 229 -19.93 29.86 7.48
N MET A 230 -20.75 29.99 8.53
CA MET A 230 -22.11 30.55 8.40
C MET A 230 -22.09 31.98 7.87
N LEU A 231 -21.25 32.85 8.45
CA LEU A 231 -21.09 34.23 7.98
C LEU A 231 -20.63 34.30 6.53
N LEU A 232 -19.69 33.44 6.12
CA LEU A 232 -19.26 33.34 4.72
C LEU A 232 -20.38 32.85 3.80
N SER A 233 -21.17 31.86 4.24
CA SER A 233 -22.32 31.37 3.47
C SER A 233 -23.41 32.44 3.32
N LYS A 234 -23.63 33.26 4.35
CA LYS A 234 -24.53 34.40 4.32
C LYS A 234 -24.09 35.44 3.30
N LYS A 235 -22.83 35.86 3.35
CA LYS A 235 -22.25 36.78 2.35
C LYS A 235 -22.38 36.23 0.94
N LYS A 236 -22.19 34.92 0.73
CA LYS A 236 -22.37 34.28 -0.59
C LYS A 236 -23.82 34.30 -1.06
N ALA A 237 -24.79 34.13 -0.16
CA ALA A 237 -26.21 34.19 -0.51
C ALA A 237 -26.70 35.62 -0.78
N GLU A 238 -26.11 36.62 -0.12
CA GLU A 238 -26.36 38.03 -0.44
C GLU A 238 -25.90 38.37 -1.87
N VAL A 239 -24.81 37.74 -2.33
CA VAL A 239 -24.32 37.87 -3.70
C VAL A 239 -25.12 37.01 -4.69
N ASN A 240 -25.58 35.83 -4.27
CA ASN A 240 -26.31 34.89 -5.11
C ASN A 240 -27.71 34.56 -4.53
N PRO A 241 -28.78 35.23 -5.02
CA PRO A 241 -30.13 35.09 -4.46
C PRO A 241 -30.75 33.70 -4.65
N ASN A 242 -30.11 32.81 -5.43
CA ASN A 242 -30.57 31.43 -5.59
C ASN A 242 -30.27 30.55 -4.37
N VAL A 243 -29.39 30.98 -3.46
CA VAL A 243 -29.07 30.24 -2.22
C VAL A 243 -30.15 30.54 -1.17
N LYS A 244 -31.22 29.74 -1.16
CA LYS A 244 -32.28 29.82 -0.15
C LYS A 244 -31.86 29.09 1.14
N ASN A 245 -32.32 29.56 2.30
CA ASN A 245 -32.10 28.99 3.64
C ASN A 245 -30.74 29.28 4.31
N VAL A 246 -30.30 30.54 4.30
CA VAL A 246 -29.22 30.99 5.20
C VAL A 246 -29.77 31.23 6.60
N LEU A 247 -29.11 30.66 7.61
CA LEU A 247 -29.40 30.89 9.02
C LEU A 247 -28.58 32.09 9.52
N ASP A 248 -29.17 32.94 10.35
CA ASP A 248 -28.44 34.04 11.00
C ASP A 248 -27.63 33.51 12.20
N PRO A 249 -26.32 33.79 12.28
CA PRO A 249 -25.44 33.18 13.28
C PRO A 249 -25.50 33.79 14.69
N GLU A 250 -26.04 35.00 14.85
CA GLU A 250 -25.87 35.80 16.08
C GLU A 250 -26.80 35.46 17.27
N PRO A 251 -28.00 34.86 17.11
CA PRO A 251 -28.82 34.48 18.26
C PRO A 251 -28.68 33.01 18.68
N ILE A 252 -27.92 32.19 17.95
CA ILE A 252 -27.97 30.73 18.08
C ILE A 252 -27.03 30.27 19.20
N THR A 253 -27.57 29.52 20.16
CA THR A 253 -26.77 28.88 21.21
C THR A 253 -25.86 27.79 20.64
N ASP A 254 -24.75 27.45 21.31
CA ASP A 254 -23.79 26.45 20.79
C ASP A 254 -24.43 25.06 20.56
N GLU A 255 -25.42 24.71 21.38
CA GLU A 255 -26.16 23.46 21.23
C GLU A 255 -27.06 23.48 20.01
N GLU A 256 -27.80 24.58 19.80
CA GLU A 256 -28.64 24.78 18.61
C GLU A 256 -27.80 24.87 17.32
N LEU A 257 -26.62 25.47 17.39
CA LEU A 257 -25.69 25.54 16.27
C LEU A 257 -25.34 24.12 15.82
N VAL A 258 -24.98 23.25 16.76
CA VAL A 258 -24.60 21.86 16.47
C VAL A 258 -25.79 21.06 15.93
N THR A 259 -26.99 21.20 16.49
CA THR A 259 -28.17 20.47 16.02
C THR A 259 -28.61 20.93 14.63
N GLN A 260 -28.67 22.24 14.38
CA GLN A 260 -29.01 22.80 13.06
C GLN A 260 -27.98 22.40 12.00
N PHE A 261 -26.69 22.40 12.36
CA PHE A 261 -25.66 21.89 11.46
C PHE A 261 -25.78 20.39 11.25
N ALA A 262 -26.08 19.59 12.26
CA ALA A 262 -26.28 18.14 12.11
C ALA A 262 -27.44 17.81 11.16
N GLU A 263 -28.55 18.56 11.26
CA GLU A 263 -29.70 18.43 10.37
C GLU A 263 -29.34 18.81 8.93
N LYS A 264 -28.62 19.93 8.73
CA LYS A 264 -28.16 20.35 7.39
C LYS A 264 -27.07 19.45 6.81
N LEU A 265 -26.16 18.94 7.65
CA LEU A 265 -25.10 18.01 7.28
C LEU A 265 -25.64 16.69 6.74
N TYR A 266 -26.83 16.29 7.16
CA TYR A 266 -27.48 15.09 6.62
C TYR A 266 -27.90 15.28 5.15
N VAL A 267 -28.13 16.53 4.73
CA VAL A 267 -28.60 16.89 3.38
C VAL A 267 -27.44 17.29 2.48
N PHE A 268 -26.42 17.95 3.03
CA PHE A 268 -25.24 18.41 2.27
C PHE A 268 -24.02 17.57 2.64
N SER A 269 -23.41 16.91 1.66
CA SER A 269 -22.19 16.09 1.76
C SER A 269 -20.93 16.84 2.21
N THR A 270 -21.06 18.05 2.75
CA THR A 270 -19.97 18.90 3.19
C THR A 270 -19.43 18.43 4.54
N ASN A 271 -18.32 17.72 4.52
CA ASN A 271 -17.63 17.28 5.73
C ASN A 271 -16.95 18.46 6.48
N TYR A 272 -17.72 19.32 7.17
CA TYR A 272 -17.18 20.51 7.88
C TYR A 272 -16.12 20.15 8.92
N HIS A 273 -16.32 19.07 9.67
CA HIS A 273 -15.31 18.58 10.62
C HIS A 273 -14.00 18.24 9.91
N MET A 274 -14.05 17.67 8.71
CA MET A 274 -12.85 17.33 7.96
C MET A 274 -12.10 18.57 7.49
N ARG A 275 -12.85 19.59 7.05
CA ARG A 275 -12.32 20.87 6.61
C ARG A 275 -11.68 21.65 7.75
N PHE A 276 -12.32 21.68 8.92
CA PHE A 276 -11.74 22.26 10.12
C PHE A 276 -10.42 21.59 10.49
N LEU A 277 -10.40 20.25 10.58
CA LEU A 277 -9.18 19.51 10.92
C LEU A 277 -8.06 19.72 9.89
N GLY A 278 -8.43 19.84 8.61
CA GLY A 278 -7.51 20.18 7.55
C GLY A 278 -6.87 21.54 7.70
N PHE A 279 -7.69 22.57 7.89
CA PHE A 279 -7.23 23.93 8.12
C PHE A 279 -6.28 24.00 9.32
N LYS A 280 -6.66 23.35 10.44
CA LYS A 280 -5.86 23.30 11.66
C LYS A 280 -4.52 22.60 11.45
N ASN A 281 -4.51 21.50 10.70
CA ASN A 281 -3.29 20.76 10.41
C ASN A 281 -2.40 21.53 9.43
N GLU A 282 -2.95 22.12 8.37
CA GLU A 282 -2.21 22.97 7.44
C GLU A 282 -1.54 24.14 8.15
N ALA A 283 -2.27 24.83 9.04
CA ALA A 283 -1.73 25.91 9.87
C ALA A 283 -0.53 25.47 10.72
N SER A 284 -0.50 24.21 11.17
CA SER A 284 0.63 23.67 11.93
C SER A 284 1.88 23.39 11.08
N TYR A 285 1.72 23.18 9.78
CA TYR A 285 2.84 22.98 8.84
C TYR A 285 3.32 24.29 8.21
N THR A 286 2.43 25.24 7.99
CA THR A 286 2.78 26.59 7.53
C THR A 286 3.23 27.44 8.72
N SER A 287 4.35 27.07 9.35
CA SER A 287 4.95 27.88 10.42
C SER A 287 5.44 29.26 9.96
N SER A 288 5.28 29.60 8.68
CA SER A 288 5.59 30.89 8.08
C SER A 288 4.35 31.78 8.00
N GLY A 289 3.93 32.35 9.13
CA GLY A 289 3.11 33.58 9.19
C GLY A 289 1.62 33.45 8.85
N GLU A 290 0.76 33.76 9.82
CA GLU A 290 -0.71 33.61 9.84
C GLU A 290 -1.52 34.45 8.83
N GLU A 291 -0.95 35.12 7.82
CA GLU A 291 -1.58 36.34 7.29
C GLU A 291 -2.15 36.29 5.85
N SER A 292 -2.41 35.12 5.26
CA SER A 292 -3.02 35.09 3.90
C SER A 292 -4.12 34.05 3.73
N LEU A 293 -5.21 34.23 4.45
CA LEU A 293 -6.47 33.48 4.29
C LEU A 293 -7.20 33.76 2.94
N GLU A 294 -6.78 34.76 2.17
CA GLU A 294 -7.49 35.20 0.95
C GLU A 294 -6.62 35.30 -0.31
N ALA A 295 -5.29 35.14 -0.21
CA ALA A 295 -4.45 35.14 -1.40
C ALA A 295 -4.65 33.83 -2.17
N GLU A 296 -5.13 33.91 -3.41
CA GLU A 296 -5.18 32.75 -4.29
C GLU A 296 -3.78 32.16 -4.43
N VAL A 297 -3.54 31.06 -3.73
CA VAL A 297 -2.30 30.29 -3.83
C VAL A 297 -2.13 29.95 -5.32
N PRO A 298 -1.02 30.36 -5.96
CA PRO A 298 -0.82 30.10 -7.37
C PRO A 298 -0.92 28.59 -7.64
N PRO A 299 -1.44 28.16 -8.80
CA PRO A 299 -1.66 26.74 -9.10
C PRO A 299 -0.39 25.86 -9.00
N ASN A 300 0.79 26.49 -8.97
CA ASN A 300 2.09 25.85 -8.85
C ASN A 300 2.76 26.07 -7.48
N ALA A 301 2.06 26.60 -6.48
CA ALA A 301 2.66 26.71 -5.15
C ALA A 301 2.98 25.30 -4.62
N PRO A 302 4.16 25.11 -4.00
CA PRO A 302 4.50 23.83 -3.40
C PRO A 302 3.46 23.51 -2.32
N GLN A 303 2.71 22.43 -2.50
CA GLN A 303 1.84 21.95 -1.44
C GLN A 303 2.74 21.42 -0.30
N PRO A 304 2.35 21.62 0.98
CA PRO A 304 3.07 21.04 2.08
C PRO A 304 3.14 19.52 1.91
N ILE A 305 4.37 18.99 1.91
CA ILE A 305 4.62 17.55 1.75
C ILE A 305 3.94 16.84 2.90
N ARG A 306 3.02 15.93 2.55
CA ARG A 306 2.34 15.12 3.56
C ARG A 306 3.30 14.03 4.00
N PRO A 307 3.51 13.80 5.30
CA PRO A 307 4.23 12.62 5.75
C PRO A 307 3.34 11.41 5.50
N GLN A 308 3.41 10.88 4.29
CA GLN A 308 2.72 9.67 3.86
C GLN A 308 3.75 8.56 3.76
N PRO A 309 3.54 7.44 4.45
CA PRO A 309 4.50 6.38 4.37
C PRO A 309 4.37 5.69 3.00
N HIS A 310 5.50 5.34 2.40
CA HIS A 310 5.54 4.71 1.09
C HIS A 310 4.69 3.44 1.07
N ARG A 311 3.87 3.24 0.03
CA ARG A 311 2.93 2.10 -0.10
C ARG A 311 3.57 0.75 0.19
N LEU A 312 4.75 0.52 -0.36
CA LEU A 312 5.53 -0.72 -0.23
C LEU A 312 6.64 -0.62 0.83
N GLY A 313 6.66 0.46 1.61
CA GLY A 313 7.68 0.75 2.63
C GLY A 313 9.11 0.73 2.12
N GLY A 314 9.34 1.21 0.89
CA GLY A 314 10.65 1.23 0.25
C GLY A 314 11.23 -0.14 -0.12
N LEU A 315 10.42 -1.22 -0.12
CA LEU A 315 10.91 -2.55 -0.52
C LEU A 315 11.29 -2.58 -2.01
N MET A 316 10.46 -1.98 -2.86
CA MET A 316 10.70 -1.83 -4.29
C MET A 316 10.04 -0.54 -4.78
N TYR A 317 10.75 0.15 -5.67
CA TYR A 317 10.26 1.31 -6.42
C TYR A 317 9.91 0.94 -7.86
N ALA A 318 10.59 -0.05 -8.42
CA ALA A 318 10.19 -0.65 -9.68
C ALA A 318 8.84 -1.35 -9.48
N LEU A 319 7.85 -1.00 -10.31
CA LEU A 319 6.60 -1.72 -10.44
C LEU A 319 6.55 -2.47 -11.78
N PRO A 320 7.41 -3.50 -11.95
CA PRO A 320 7.43 -4.27 -13.18
C PRO A 320 6.07 -4.94 -13.37
N THR A 321 5.60 -4.93 -14.62
CA THR A 321 4.38 -5.67 -14.95
C THR A 321 4.64 -7.18 -14.83
N PRO A 322 3.63 -8.02 -14.54
CA PRO A 322 3.84 -9.48 -14.47
C PRO A 322 4.49 -10.06 -15.74
N THR A 323 4.18 -9.48 -16.90
CA THR A 323 4.82 -9.83 -18.18
C THR A 323 6.30 -9.47 -18.20
N GLU A 324 6.66 -8.28 -17.73
CA GLU A 324 8.06 -7.84 -17.64
C GLU A 324 8.86 -8.72 -16.68
N THR A 325 8.33 -8.96 -15.47
CA THR A 325 8.90 -9.91 -14.52
C THR A 325 9.17 -11.26 -15.19
N TYR A 326 8.19 -11.83 -15.88
CA TYR A 326 8.31 -13.13 -16.53
C TYR A 326 9.44 -13.22 -17.56
N TYR A 327 9.67 -12.15 -18.33
CA TYR A 327 10.70 -12.12 -19.38
C TYR A 327 12.07 -11.64 -18.91
N SER A 328 12.11 -10.81 -17.89
CA SER A 328 13.36 -10.26 -17.33
C SER A 328 14.01 -11.21 -16.34
N THR A 329 13.23 -12.01 -15.62
CA THR A 329 13.71 -12.86 -14.53
C THR A 329 13.92 -14.29 -15.00
N LYS A 330 15.03 -14.91 -14.58
CA LYS A 330 15.27 -16.33 -14.78
C LYS A 330 14.79 -17.10 -13.54
N PRO A 331 14.36 -18.37 -13.68
CA PRO A 331 14.18 -19.22 -12.51
C PRO A 331 15.47 -19.24 -11.68
N GLN A 332 15.33 -19.11 -10.36
CA GLN A 332 16.44 -19.11 -9.40
C GLN A 332 16.36 -20.36 -8.53
N PRO A 333 17.48 -20.88 -8.01
CA PRO A 333 17.44 -22.02 -7.11
C PRO A 333 16.71 -21.68 -5.82
N GLY A 334 15.85 -22.60 -5.36
CA GLY A 334 15.19 -22.58 -4.06
C GLY A 334 15.15 -23.96 -3.44
N TYR A 335 14.90 -24.02 -2.13
CA TYR A 335 14.85 -25.29 -1.39
C TYR A 335 13.41 -25.59 -0.97
N VAL A 336 12.91 -26.78 -1.25
CA VAL A 336 11.62 -27.23 -0.72
C VAL A 336 11.80 -27.70 0.71
N LEU A 337 11.17 -26.99 1.65
CA LEU A 337 11.36 -27.24 3.07
C LEU A 337 10.46 -28.36 3.57
N GLN A 338 9.15 -28.22 3.43
CA GLN A 338 8.18 -29.15 4.02
C GLN A 338 6.86 -29.16 3.25
N THR A 339 6.06 -30.20 3.45
CA THR A 339 4.65 -30.23 3.04
C THR A 339 3.79 -29.52 4.09
N THR A 340 2.88 -28.64 3.67
CA THR A 340 2.07 -27.82 4.61
C THR A 340 0.96 -28.59 5.30
N THR A 341 0.45 -29.64 4.66
CA THR A 341 -0.70 -30.41 5.13
C THR A 341 -0.36 -31.90 5.10
N SER A 342 0.12 -32.42 6.23
CA SER A 342 0.20 -33.86 6.47
C SER A 342 -1.08 -34.34 7.15
N ASP A 343 -2.25 -33.99 6.63
CA ASP A 343 -3.48 -34.56 7.17
C ASP A 343 -3.61 -35.99 6.63
N SER A 344 -2.79 -36.88 7.20
CA SER A 344 -2.65 -38.30 6.83
C SER A 344 -3.98 -39.06 6.89
N ARG A 345 -4.98 -38.47 7.54
CA ARG A 345 -6.33 -39.01 7.67
C ARG A 345 -7.17 -38.92 6.40
N LEU A 346 -6.85 -38.01 5.47
CA LEU A 346 -7.71 -37.73 4.32
C LEU A 346 -7.25 -38.37 3.00
N ASN A 347 -6.11 -39.07 2.94
CA ASN A 347 -5.53 -39.63 1.70
C ASN A 347 -5.55 -38.62 0.52
N ARG A 348 -5.51 -37.32 0.83
CA ARG A 348 -5.41 -36.27 -0.18
C ARG A 348 -3.93 -36.02 -0.41
N PRO A 349 -3.48 -35.90 -1.67
CA PRO A 349 -2.13 -35.45 -1.92
C PRO A 349 -1.92 -34.10 -1.22
N PRO A 350 -0.78 -33.88 -0.55
CA PRO A 350 -0.47 -32.59 0.07
C PRO A 350 -0.56 -31.53 -1.02
N SER A 351 -1.51 -30.61 -0.91
CA SER A 351 -1.78 -29.66 -2.00
C SER A 351 -0.72 -28.57 -2.06
N ASP A 352 -0.10 -28.22 -0.93
CA ASP A 352 0.81 -27.07 -0.86
C ASP A 352 2.13 -27.44 -0.19
N TYR A 353 3.22 -27.03 -0.80
CA TYR A 353 4.59 -27.15 -0.27
C TYR A 353 5.06 -25.79 0.21
N MET A 354 5.94 -25.78 1.21
CA MET A 354 6.64 -24.58 1.67
C MET A 354 8.08 -24.63 1.18
N ALA A 355 8.56 -23.56 0.56
CA ALA A 355 9.92 -23.43 0.05
C ALA A 355 10.65 -22.24 0.70
N SER A 356 11.97 -22.36 0.82
CA SER A 356 12.89 -21.25 1.09
C SER A 356 13.39 -20.72 -0.25
N PHE A 357 12.94 -19.54 -0.64
CA PHE A 357 13.27 -18.92 -1.91
C PHE A 357 13.68 -17.46 -1.72
N ALA A 358 14.88 -17.06 -2.18
CA ALA A 358 15.41 -15.69 -2.04
C ALA A 358 15.46 -15.13 -0.60
N GLY A 359 15.48 -16.01 0.42
CA GLY A 359 15.40 -15.63 1.83
C GLY A 359 13.97 -15.37 2.33
N LEU A 360 12.96 -15.71 1.54
CA LEU A 360 11.54 -15.74 1.89
C LEU A 360 11.08 -17.18 2.14
N SER A 361 10.10 -17.33 3.03
CA SER A 361 9.25 -18.52 3.08
C SER A 361 8.11 -18.35 2.07
N ALA A 362 8.12 -19.15 1.01
CA ALA A 362 7.14 -19.09 -0.06
C ALA A 362 6.30 -20.37 -0.12
N TYR A 363 5.05 -20.25 -0.59
CA TYR A 363 4.18 -21.38 -0.89
C TYR A 363 4.36 -21.79 -2.34
N ILE A 364 4.37 -23.10 -2.61
CA ILE A 364 4.41 -23.62 -3.98
C ILE A 364 2.97 -23.87 -4.42
N THR A 365 2.52 -23.11 -5.42
CA THR A 365 1.20 -23.26 -6.03
C THR A 365 1.33 -24.28 -7.16
N GLU A 366 0.81 -25.48 -6.96
CA GLU A 366 0.92 -26.62 -7.88
C GLU A 366 2.35 -27.18 -8.00
N PRO A 367 2.70 -28.22 -7.22
CA PRO A 367 3.93 -28.93 -7.51
C PRO A 367 3.84 -29.51 -8.92
N GLY A 368 4.86 -29.25 -9.76
CA GLY A 368 4.96 -29.85 -11.09
C GLY A 368 4.98 -31.39 -11.03
N THR A 369 5.09 -32.02 -12.20
CA THR A 369 5.15 -33.49 -12.27
C THR A 369 6.32 -34.08 -11.49
N THR A 370 7.42 -33.33 -11.39
CA THR A 370 8.56 -33.65 -10.54
C THR A 370 8.41 -32.89 -9.22
N THR A 371 7.90 -33.60 -8.21
CA THR A 371 7.88 -33.09 -6.84
C THR A 371 9.29 -33.22 -6.25
N PRO A 372 10.01 -32.12 -5.96
CA PRO A 372 11.27 -32.21 -5.24
C PRO A 372 11.03 -32.80 -3.84
N THR A 373 11.97 -33.61 -3.38
CA THR A 373 11.94 -34.18 -2.02
C THR A 373 12.13 -33.07 -0.99
N PRO A 374 11.21 -32.89 -0.02
CA PRO A 374 11.35 -31.85 1.00
C PRO A 374 12.54 -32.13 1.93
N VAL A 375 13.24 -31.08 2.37
CA VAL A 375 14.34 -31.16 3.36
C VAL A 375 13.86 -31.72 4.71
N PHE A 376 12.66 -31.32 5.11
CA PHE A 376 12.02 -31.71 6.36
C PHE A 376 10.85 -32.64 6.07
N ASN A 377 10.97 -33.87 6.57
CA ASN A 377 9.89 -34.82 6.63
C ASN A 377 9.36 -34.85 8.06
N LEU A 378 8.04 -34.79 8.24
CA LEU A 378 7.41 -34.81 9.56
C LEU A 378 7.69 -36.10 10.33
N ASP A 379 7.84 -37.23 9.63
CA ASP A 379 8.09 -38.53 10.25
C ASP A 379 9.58 -38.79 10.51
N ALA A 380 10.45 -38.38 9.59
CA ALA A 380 11.89 -38.69 9.63
C ALA A 380 12.76 -37.52 10.15
N GLY A 381 12.21 -36.32 10.31
CA GLY A 381 12.94 -35.12 10.68
C GLY A 381 13.67 -34.46 9.51
N ILE A 382 14.76 -33.74 9.82
CA ILE A 382 15.61 -33.07 8.83
C ILE A 382 16.60 -34.10 8.27
N ASP A 383 16.53 -34.39 6.98
CA ASP A 383 17.53 -35.20 6.29
C ASP A 383 18.52 -34.30 5.55
N PRO A 384 19.76 -34.10 6.05
CA PRO A 384 20.75 -33.27 5.37
C PRO A 384 21.17 -33.85 4.02
N ALA A 385 21.05 -35.16 3.80
CA ALA A 385 21.36 -35.79 2.51
C ALA A 385 20.30 -35.48 1.44
N ALA A 386 19.08 -35.10 1.84
CA ALA A 386 18.01 -34.67 0.94
C ALA A 386 18.17 -33.22 0.45
N SER A 387 19.07 -32.42 1.06
CA SER A 387 19.29 -31.02 0.68
C SER A 387 19.53 -30.79 -0.83
N PRO A 388 20.44 -31.51 -1.51
CA PRO A 388 20.63 -31.33 -2.96
C PRO A 388 19.42 -31.79 -3.79
N ALA A 389 18.67 -32.79 -3.32
CA ALA A 389 17.47 -33.28 -4.02
C ALA A 389 16.24 -32.37 -3.81
N SER A 390 16.27 -31.55 -2.76
CA SER A 390 15.25 -30.53 -2.47
C SER A 390 15.46 -29.21 -3.21
N GLU A 391 16.65 -29.01 -3.79
CA GLU A 391 16.97 -27.84 -4.59
C GLU A 391 16.24 -27.94 -5.93
N SER A 392 15.45 -26.93 -6.25
CA SER A 392 14.67 -26.87 -7.47
C SER A 392 14.70 -25.44 -8.03
N PRO A 393 14.75 -25.27 -9.36
CA PRO A 393 14.58 -23.94 -9.96
C PRO A 393 13.16 -23.45 -9.65
N MET A 394 13.03 -22.24 -9.14
CA MET A 394 11.76 -21.64 -8.76
C MET A 394 11.65 -20.24 -9.34
N ARG A 395 10.41 -19.82 -9.63
CA ARG A 395 10.08 -18.45 -10.03
C ARG A 395 9.02 -17.90 -9.10
N LEU A 396 9.21 -16.67 -8.63
CA LEU A 396 8.23 -15.96 -7.83
C LEU A 396 7.06 -15.51 -8.73
N LEU A 397 5.85 -15.95 -8.41
CA LEU A 397 4.62 -15.62 -9.14
C LEU A 397 3.91 -14.42 -8.52
N ASP A 398 3.75 -14.43 -7.20
CA ASP A 398 3.06 -13.39 -6.46
C ASP A 398 3.81 -13.07 -5.17
N MET A 399 3.86 -11.79 -4.82
CA MET A 399 4.46 -11.31 -3.59
C MET A 399 3.48 -10.36 -2.93
N ARG A 400 3.05 -10.68 -1.71
CA ARG A 400 2.07 -9.91 -0.97
C ARG A 400 2.66 -9.44 0.34
N LEU A 401 2.67 -8.12 0.53
CA LEU A 401 3.16 -7.47 1.73
C LEU A 401 2.03 -7.34 2.75
N GLU A 402 2.17 -8.03 3.88
CA GLU A 402 1.20 -8.00 4.97
C GLU A 402 1.61 -7.01 6.06
N LYS A 403 2.90 -6.96 6.38
CA LYS A 403 3.45 -6.09 7.42
C LYS A 403 4.82 -5.56 7.03
N LEU A 404 5.02 -4.26 7.25
CA LEU A 404 6.28 -3.57 7.00
C LEU A 404 7.35 -3.83 8.07
N PRO A 405 8.63 -3.61 7.71
CA PRO A 405 9.71 -3.58 8.70
C PRO A 405 9.55 -2.38 9.63
N ASP A 406 9.89 -2.59 10.89
CA ASP A 406 9.88 -1.58 11.94
C ASP A 406 11.25 -0.87 11.95
N VAL A 407 11.45 0.05 10.99
CA VAL A 407 12.73 0.72 10.73
C VAL A 407 12.89 2.00 11.55
N VAL A 408 11.77 2.64 11.91
CA VAL A 408 11.74 3.96 12.56
C VAL A 408 11.17 3.84 13.97
N GLY A 409 11.87 4.42 14.95
CA GLY A 409 11.45 4.58 16.33
C GLY A 409 12.44 4.01 17.34
N LYS A 410 12.29 4.44 18.59
CA LYS A 410 13.17 4.05 19.72
C LYS A 410 13.24 2.54 19.95
N HIS A 411 12.18 1.81 19.59
CA HIS A 411 12.08 0.35 19.74
C HIS A 411 12.32 -0.41 18.43
N ALA A 412 12.83 0.27 17.39
CA ALA A 412 13.24 -0.37 16.16
C ALA A 412 14.30 -1.43 16.47
N THR A 413 13.97 -2.67 16.13
CA THR A 413 14.86 -3.81 16.36
C THR A 413 16.13 -3.66 15.55
N ALA A 414 17.23 -4.23 16.03
CA ALA A 414 18.49 -4.35 15.29
C ALA A 414 18.32 -4.94 13.88
N ILE A 415 17.33 -5.83 13.72
CA ILE A 415 17.06 -6.57 12.49
C ILE A 415 15.60 -6.31 12.05
N PRO A 416 15.28 -5.12 11.54
CA PRO A 416 13.91 -4.75 11.16
C PRO A 416 13.32 -5.69 10.10
N ALA A 417 14.15 -6.24 9.20
CA ALA A 417 13.72 -7.18 8.16
C ALA A 417 13.06 -8.46 8.70
N ARG A 418 13.37 -8.90 9.94
CA ARG A 418 12.77 -10.11 10.53
C ARG A 418 11.31 -9.94 10.95
N LYS A 419 10.85 -8.70 11.12
CA LYS A 419 9.45 -8.39 11.48
C LYS A 419 8.57 -8.24 10.24
N VAL A 420 9.15 -8.22 9.04
CA VAL A 420 8.41 -8.10 7.79
C VAL A 420 7.62 -9.39 7.58
N GLN A 421 6.34 -9.25 7.26
CA GLN A 421 5.51 -10.38 6.87
C GLN A 421 5.21 -10.24 5.40
N ILE A 422 5.79 -11.15 4.61
CA ILE A 422 5.58 -11.26 3.18
C ILE A 422 5.05 -12.66 2.92
N ARG A 423 3.90 -12.72 2.25
CA ARG A 423 3.38 -13.95 1.68
C ARG A 423 3.84 -14.04 0.23
N ALA A 424 4.66 -15.04 -0.07
CA ALA A 424 5.19 -15.28 -1.40
C ALA A 424 4.60 -16.57 -1.97
N GLU A 425 4.31 -16.56 -3.26
CA GLU A 425 3.89 -17.73 -4.03
C GLU A 425 4.91 -17.97 -5.13
N VAL A 426 5.47 -19.17 -5.17
CA VAL A 426 6.46 -19.60 -6.16
C VAL A 426 5.89 -20.75 -6.99
N ALA A 427 6.37 -20.84 -8.23
CA ALA A 427 6.16 -22.02 -9.07
C ALA A 427 7.50 -22.63 -9.42
N ILE A 428 7.50 -23.96 -9.49
CA ILE A 428 8.58 -24.74 -10.05
C ILE A 428 8.26 -24.89 -11.55
N PRO A 429 9.08 -24.35 -12.47
CA PRO A 429 8.87 -24.47 -13.90
C PRO A 429 9.31 -25.87 -14.37
N ASP A 430 8.72 -26.92 -13.80
CA ASP A 430 9.00 -28.30 -14.17
C ASP A 430 7.84 -28.83 -14.99
N GLY A 431 7.87 -28.49 -16.28
CA GLY A 431 6.99 -29.09 -17.27
C GLY A 431 6.44 -28.10 -18.31
N PRO A 432 5.93 -28.64 -19.42
CA PRO A 432 5.30 -27.86 -20.48
C PRO A 432 4.20 -26.94 -19.92
N THR A 433 3.45 -27.36 -18.91
CA THR A 433 2.31 -26.62 -18.37
C THR A 433 2.62 -25.23 -17.81
N HIS A 434 3.80 -25.01 -17.21
CA HIS A 434 4.16 -23.68 -16.68
C HIS A 434 4.90 -22.80 -17.69
N GLU A 435 5.60 -23.38 -18.67
CA GLU A 435 6.11 -22.65 -19.83
C GLU A 435 4.98 -22.30 -20.84
N HIS A 436 3.85 -23.01 -20.80
CA HIS A 436 2.73 -22.91 -21.75
C HIS A 436 1.48 -22.18 -21.23
N TRP A 437 1.54 -21.36 -20.17
CA TRP A 437 0.46 -20.38 -19.93
C TRP A 437 0.32 -19.37 -21.07
N ARG A 438 1.27 -19.36 -22.00
CA ARG A 438 1.07 -18.84 -23.35
C ARG A 438 0.77 -20.00 -24.28
N GLU A 439 -0.26 -19.85 -25.08
CA GLU A 439 -0.43 -20.60 -26.34
C GLU A 439 0.79 -20.44 -27.27
N ASN A 440 1.71 -19.50 -26.97
CA ASN A 440 2.83 -19.07 -27.79
C ASN A 440 4.16 -19.04 -27.01
N PRO A 441 5.09 -19.99 -27.26
CA PRO A 441 6.39 -20.05 -26.59
C PRO A 441 7.40 -19.00 -27.07
N HIS A 442 7.08 -18.21 -28.11
CA HIS A 442 8.03 -17.25 -28.66
C HIS A 442 8.09 -15.94 -27.85
N LYS A 443 9.20 -15.19 -28.01
CA LYS A 443 9.39 -13.90 -27.34
C LYS A 443 8.44 -12.84 -27.93
N PRO A 444 7.78 -11.99 -27.13
CA PRO A 444 6.90 -10.94 -27.65
C PRO A 444 7.67 -10.03 -28.61
N GLY A 445 7.06 -9.74 -29.76
CA GLY A 445 7.67 -8.95 -30.82
C GLY A 445 8.59 -9.71 -31.77
N SER A 446 8.87 -11.00 -31.53
CA SER A 446 9.50 -11.87 -32.53
C SER A 446 8.53 -12.17 -33.68
N PHE A 447 9.07 -12.49 -34.85
CA PHE A 447 8.25 -12.83 -36.02
C PHE A 447 7.44 -14.10 -35.76
N GLU A 448 8.04 -15.08 -35.08
CA GLU A 448 7.42 -16.34 -34.70
C GLU A 448 6.26 -16.12 -33.72
N TYR A 449 6.41 -15.17 -32.79
CA TYR A 449 5.33 -14.78 -31.90
C TYR A 449 4.12 -14.23 -32.66
N ASN A 450 4.35 -13.41 -33.69
CA ASN A 450 3.26 -12.88 -34.51
C ASN A 450 2.68 -13.92 -35.48
N ALA A 451 3.49 -14.91 -35.89
CA ALA A 451 3.08 -15.95 -36.84
C ALA A 451 2.25 -17.06 -36.17
N GLN A 452 2.41 -17.27 -34.87
CA GLN A 452 1.69 -18.32 -34.16
C GLN A 452 0.23 -17.91 -33.92
N MET A 453 -0.67 -18.59 -34.62
CA MET A 453 -2.10 -18.46 -34.39
C MET A 453 -2.46 -19.05 -33.02
N PRO A 454 -3.36 -18.40 -32.25
CA PRO A 454 -3.85 -18.92 -30.99
C PRO A 454 -4.42 -20.33 -31.20
N SER A 455 -4.04 -21.28 -30.33
CA SER A 455 -4.37 -22.72 -30.48
C SER A 455 -5.87 -23.03 -30.50
N GLY A 456 -6.73 -22.06 -30.14
CA GLY A 456 -8.18 -22.16 -30.24
C GLY A 456 -8.81 -21.68 -31.57
N ALA A 457 -8.06 -21.07 -32.50
CA ALA A 457 -8.63 -20.44 -33.70
C ALA A 457 -8.84 -21.38 -34.90
N ARG A 458 -8.54 -22.68 -34.77
CA ARG A 458 -9.05 -23.69 -35.72
C ARG A 458 -10.53 -23.97 -35.47
N SER A 459 -11.36 -22.93 -35.50
CA SER A 459 -12.74 -23.08 -35.89
C SER A 459 -12.71 -23.53 -37.34
N THR A 460 -12.97 -24.81 -37.58
CA THR A 460 -13.32 -25.34 -38.89
C THR A 460 -14.65 -24.70 -39.30
N VAL A 461 -14.63 -23.43 -39.68
CA VAL A 461 -15.65 -22.87 -40.54
C VAL A 461 -15.38 -23.51 -41.89
N SER A 462 -15.94 -24.71 -42.09
CA SER A 462 -16.10 -25.29 -43.41
C SER A 462 -16.98 -24.32 -44.18
N ILE A 463 -16.37 -23.37 -44.89
CA ILE A 463 -17.07 -22.59 -45.90
C ILE A 463 -17.57 -23.64 -46.90
N PRO A 464 -18.88 -23.86 -47.03
CA PRO A 464 -19.38 -24.81 -48.01
C PRO A 464 -18.99 -24.27 -49.39
N LEU A 465 -18.04 -24.95 -50.04
CA LEU A 465 -17.76 -24.73 -51.46
C LEU A 465 -19.08 -24.94 -52.20
N PRO A 466 -19.58 -23.96 -52.98
CA PRO A 466 -20.76 -24.17 -53.80
C PRO A 466 -20.48 -25.32 -54.76
N SER A 467 -21.33 -26.35 -54.69
CA SER A 467 -21.32 -27.49 -55.60
C SER A 467 -21.38 -26.99 -57.04
N ARG A 468 -20.24 -27.05 -57.73
CA ARG A 468 -20.11 -26.68 -59.13
C ARG A 468 -20.85 -27.71 -59.97
N ALA A 469 -22.05 -27.36 -60.39
CA ALA A 469 -22.82 -28.12 -61.38
C ALA A 469 -21.97 -28.29 -62.65
N VAL A 470 -21.76 -29.56 -63.01
CA VAL A 470 -21.05 -29.98 -64.22
C VAL A 470 -21.95 -29.68 -65.42
N GLY A 471 -21.76 -28.52 -66.03
CA GLY A 471 -22.27 -28.21 -67.36
C GLY A 471 -21.22 -28.58 -68.41
N ALA A 472 -21.46 -29.68 -69.12
CA ALA A 472 -20.69 -30.09 -70.28
C ALA A 472 -20.91 -29.08 -71.43
N GLY A 473 -19.82 -28.52 -71.96
CA GLY A 473 -19.84 -27.58 -73.07
C GLY A 473 -18.48 -27.53 -73.75
N SER A 474 -18.39 -28.28 -74.84
CA SER A 474 -17.27 -28.39 -75.78
C SER A 474 -17.01 -27.09 -76.57
N VAL A 475 -15.85 -27.06 -77.24
CA VAL A 475 -15.38 -26.08 -78.25
C VAL A 475 -14.77 -24.81 -77.63
N GLY A 476 -13.58 -24.31 -77.98
CA GLY A 476 -12.61 -24.57 -79.04
C GLY A 476 -11.57 -23.45 -78.98
N GLY A 477 -10.46 -23.61 -79.71
CA GLY A 477 -9.21 -22.85 -79.58
C GLY A 477 -9.27 -21.32 -79.62
N GLY A 478 -8.21 -20.70 -79.09
CA GLY A 478 -7.90 -19.29 -79.36
C GLY A 478 -7.05 -18.63 -78.27
N ARG A 479 -5.72 -18.71 -78.37
CA ARG A 479 -4.82 -17.64 -77.89
C ARG A 479 -5.01 -16.43 -78.81
N PRO A 480 -4.99 -15.17 -78.33
CA PRO A 480 -3.71 -14.43 -78.22
C PRO A 480 -3.75 -13.32 -77.10
N PRO A 481 -2.97 -12.21 -77.14
CA PRO A 481 -1.75 -12.06 -76.36
C PRO A 481 -1.75 -10.86 -75.38
N LEU A 482 -0.64 -10.74 -74.65
CA LEU A 482 -0.18 -9.59 -73.86
C LEU A 482 -0.50 -8.21 -74.48
N ALA A 483 -1.08 -7.31 -73.67
CA ALA A 483 -0.71 -5.89 -73.53
C ALA A 483 -1.64 -5.17 -72.52
N GLY A 484 -1.09 -4.22 -71.76
CA GLY A 484 -1.84 -3.00 -71.37
C GLY A 484 -2.28 -2.85 -69.92
N ILE A 485 -1.45 -2.12 -69.15
CA ILE A 485 -1.73 -1.32 -67.93
C ILE A 485 -2.98 -0.41 -68.17
N PRO A 486 -3.90 -0.12 -67.21
CA PRO A 486 -3.59 0.80 -66.11
C PRO A 486 -4.29 0.67 -64.74
N SER A 487 -3.63 1.32 -63.80
CA SER A 487 -4.02 1.76 -62.47
C SER A 487 -5.42 2.35 -62.36
N HIS A 488 -6.21 1.82 -61.42
CA HIS A 488 -7.20 2.61 -60.68
C HIS A 488 -7.19 2.15 -59.21
N PHE A 489 -6.72 3.04 -58.34
CA PHE A 489 -7.00 3.02 -56.91
C PHE A 489 -8.49 3.29 -56.73
N ALA A 490 -9.24 2.31 -56.22
CA ALA A 490 -10.58 2.50 -55.69
C ALA A 490 -10.56 2.19 -54.19
N ALA A 491 -10.79 3.24 -53.39
CA ALA A 491 -11.06 3.14 -51.97
C ALA A 491 -12.29 2.25 -51.74
N SER A 492 -12.18 1.30 -50.82
CA SER A 492 -13.34 0.57 -50.31
C SER A 492 -13.29 0.54 -48.78
N SER A 493 -14.49 0.73 -48.25
CA SER A 493 -14.87 1.07 -46.89
C SER A 493 -14.48 0.03 -45.85
N TRP A 494 -13.99 0.50 -44.70
CA TRP A 494 -13.97 -0.29 -43.47
C TRP A 494 -15.37 -0.28 -42.84
N ALA A 495 -16.01 -1.45 -42.83
CA ALA A 495 -17.18 -1.71 -42.00
C ALA A 495 -16.69 -2.09 -40.59
N ALA A 496 -17.07 -1.29 -39.58
CA ALA A 496 -16.79 -1.58 -38.18
C ALA A 496 -17.72 -2.68 -37.67
N PHE A 497 -17.14 -3.83 -37.30
CA PHE A 497 -17.84 -4.94 -36.66
C PHE A 497 -17.65 -4.82 -35.15
N THR A 498 -18.72 -4.48 -34.42
CA THR A 498 -18.72 -4.38 -32.95
C THR A 498 -19.01 -5.75 -32.32
N MET A 499 -18.01 -6.36 -31.67
CA MET A 499 -18.23 -7.51 -30.79
C MET A 499 -18.43 -7.03 -29.35
N GLY A 500 -19.58 -7.40 -28.77
CA GLY A 500 -19.90 -7.20 -27.36
C GLY A 500 -19.17 -8.18 -26.46
N ASN A 501 -18.48 -7.67 -25.44
CA ASN A 501 -17.87 -8.48 -24.39
C ASN A 501 -18.94 -8.97 -23.41
N LYS A 502 -19.18 -10.28 -23.40
CA LYS A 502 -19.84 -10.98 -22.28
C LYS A 502 -18.80 -11.26 -21.20
N ILE A 503 -18.98 -10.63 -20.04
CA ILE A 503 -18.25 -10.93 -18.81
C ILE A 503 -18.84 -12.23 -18.24
N TYR A 504 -18.00 -13.26 -18.09
CA TYR A 504 -18.32 -14.45 -17.32
C TYR A 504 -17.98 -14.20 -15.85
N ASP A 505 -19.01 -14.09 -15.03
CA ASP A 505 -18.93 -14.24 -13.58
C ASP A 505 -18.96 -15.73 -13.25
N ARG A 506 -17.93 -16.26 -12.59
CA ARG A 506 -17.94 -17.64 -12.08
C ARG A 506 -17.65 -17.69 -10.58
N SER A 507 -18.71 -18.11 -9.90
CA SER A 507 -18.78 -18.99 -8.73
C SER A 507 -18.34 -18.47 -7.36
N ALA A 508 -19.34 -17.95 -6.64
CA ALA A 508 -19.51 -18.25 -5.22
C ALA A 508 -19.97 -19.72 -5.06
N SER A 509 -19.27 -20.51 -4.26
CA SER A 509 -19.73 -21.83 -3.82
C SER A 509 -20.09 -21.76 -2.34
N ALA A 510 -21.38 -21.96 -2.07
CA ALA A 510 -21.99 -21.99 -0.76
C ALA A 510 -21.62 -23.27 -0.01
N THR A 511 -21.12 -23.12 1.21
CA THR A 511 -20.87 -24.19 2.18
C THR A 511 -22.20 -24.65 2.80
N LYS A 512 -22.58 -25.90 2.53
CA LYS A 512 -23.72 -26.57 3.17
C LYS A 512 -23.20 -27.30 4.41
N LEU A 513 -23.52 -26.79 5.60
CA LEU A 513 -23.27 -27.44 6.89
C LEU A 513 -24.24 -28.62 7.06
N ALA A 514 -23.72 -29.84 7.08
CA ALA A 514 -24.45 -31.03 7.52
C ALA A 514 -23.93 -31.43 8.90
N THR A 515 -24.74 -31.22 9.92
CA THR A 515 -24.52 -31.71 11.28
C THR A 515 -24.93 -33.18 11.36
N GLY A 516 -23.93 -34.07 11.28
CA GLY A 516 -24.08 -35.50 11.54
C GLY A 516 -23.38 -35.88 12.84
N SER A 517 -24.15 -36.06 13.91
CA SER A 517 -23.75 -36.75 15.13
C SER A 517 -23.73 -38.25 14.89
N PHE A 518 -22.65 -38.99 15.18
CA PHE A 518 -22.76 -40.42 15.53
C PHE A 518 -21.51 -41.02 16.19
N ALA A 519 -21.80 -41.80 17.23
CA ALA A 519 -21.13 -42.93 17.87
C ALA A 519 -19.59 -43.05 17.99
N ARG A 520 -19.20 -43.18 19.25
CA ARG A 520 -17.97 -43.77 19.79
C ARG A 520 -18.06 -45.30 19.75
N PRO A 521 -17.06 -46.05 19.25
CA PRO A 521 -16.90 -47.45 19.60
C PRO A 521 -15.73 -47.70 20.54
N GLN A 522 -15.90 -48.79 21.28
CA GLN A 522 -15.14 -49.26 22.42
C GLN A 522 -13.84 -49.98 22.03
N SER A 523 -13.03 -50.14 23.08
CA SER A 523 -11.78 -50.88 23.26
C SER A 523 -11.73 -52.34 22.78
N HIS A 524 -10.60 -52.71 22.18
CA HIS A 524 -9.91 -54.01 22.23
C HIS A 524 -8.41 -53.66 22.02
N GLY A 525 -7.41 -54.04 22.82
CA GLY A 525 -7.26 -55.18 23.70
C GLY A 525 -6.44 -56.26 22.98
N GLN A 526 -5.10 -56.17 23.00
CA GLN A 526 -4.16 -57.31 22.82
C GLN A 526 -2.69 -56.87 22.98
N ASP A 527 -2.06 -57.38 24.03
CA ASP A 527 -0.60 -57.52 24.18
C ASP A 527 -0.07 -58.61 23.22
N PRO A 528 1.23 -58.64 22.91
CA PRO A 528 2.05 -59.65 23.60
C PRO A 528 3.51 -59.27 23.92
N ASP A 529 3.97 -59.82 25.05
CA ASP A 529 5.26 -60.43 25.41
C ASP A 529 6.58 -59.88 24.82
N LEU A 530 7.44 -59.25 25.63
CA LEU A 530 8.49 -59.88 26.46
C LEU A 530 9.49 -60.78 25.71
N MET A 531 10.66 -60.23 25.39
CA MET A 531 11.94 -60.96 25.36
C MET A 531 13.04 -60.09 25.95
N THR A 532 13.77 -60.70 26.87
CA THR A 532 14.73 -60.13 27.82
C THR A 532 16.18 -60.25 27.34
N GLY A 533 16.99 -59.22 27.61
CA GLY A 533 18.46 -59.24 27.75
C GLY A 533 18.90 -57.84 28.20
N LYS A 534 19.39 -57.56 29.43
CA LYS A 534 20.57 -58.08 30.16
C LYS A 534 21.77 -58.15 29.21
N ASP A 535 22.84 -57.34 29.30
CA ASP A 535 23.55 -56.68 30.42
C ASP A 535 24.21 -55.37 29.87
N GLY A 536 24.73 -54.37 30.58
CA GLY A 536 24.96 -54.08 31.98
C GLY A 536 25.91 -52.84 32.07
N SER A 537 25.90 -52.17 33.24
CA SER A 537 26.89 -51.19 33.76
C SER A 537 27.05 -49.84 33.03
N THR A 538 27.18 -48.66 33.64
CA THR A 538 27.29 -48.19 35.03
C THR A 538 27.30 -46.65 34.96
N LEU A 539 26.49 -45.96 35.78
CA LEU A 539 26.91 -44.90 36.72
C LEU A 539 25.72 -44.04 37.14
N ASP A 540 25.42 -44.14 38.43
CA ASP A 540 24.54 -43.30 39.21
C ASP A 540 25.04 -41.85 39.31
N LEU A 541 24.12 -40.91 39.25
CA LEU A 541 24.09 -39.75 40.15
C LEU A 541 22.65 -39.20 40.24
N LEU A 542 22.04 -39.44 41.39
CA LEU A 542 20.73 -38.97 41.85
C LEU A 542 20.77 -37.51 42.30
N ALA A 543 19.71 -36.75 41.97
CA ALA A 543 18.96 -35.81 42.83
C ALA A 543 17.99 -35.00 41.94
N THR A 544 16.73 -35.42 41.73
CA THR A 544 15.54 -35.18 42.58
C THR A 544 15.18 -33.70 42.77
N MET A 545 14.33 -33.14 41.90
CA MET A 545 13.36 -32.10 42.26
C MET A 545 12.03 -32.32 41.53
N ALA A 546 10.97 -32.08 42.27
CA ALA A 546 9.64 -32.63 42.11
C ALA A 546 8.78 -31.94 41.02
N GLN A 547 7.90 -32.75 40.45
CA GLN A 547 6.92 -32.43 39.42
C GLN A 547 5.61 -31.98 40.09
N ALA A 548 5.13 -30.78 39.77
CA ALA A 548 3.77 -30.33 40.05
C ALA A 548 2.94 -30.38 38.75
N PRO A 549 1.69 -30.86 38.77
CA PRO A 549 0.88 -30.99 37.56
C PRO A 549 0.27 -29.64 37.15
N GLY A 550 0.72 -29.12 36.01
CA GLY A 550 0.17 -27.93 35.36
C GLY A 550 -1.14 -28.23 34.63
N ALA A 551 -2.19 -27.49 35.00
CA ALA A 551 -3.49 -27.51 34.35
C ALA A 551 -3.44 -26.96 32.91
N ALA A 552 -4.04 -27.67 31.98
CA ALA A 552 -4.15 -27.27 30.57
C ALA A 552 -5.16 -26.11 30.39
N PRO A 553 -4.81 -25.02 29.68
CA PRO A 553 -5.77 -23.99 29.33
C PRO A 553 -6.65 -24.44 28.15
N LYS A 554 -7.97 -24.48 28.38
CA LYS A 554 -8.97 -24.64 27.33
C LYS A 554 -8.87 -23.48 26.33
N LYS A 555 -8.53 -23.78 25.07
CA LYS A 555 -8.64 -22.84 23.96
C LYS A 555 -10.13 -22.52 23.74
N LYS A 556 -10.56 -21.31 24.12
CA LYS A 556 -11.82 -20.71 23.66
C LYS A 556 -11.59 -20.16 22.25
N THR A 557 -12.20 -20.79 21.27
CA THR A 557 -12.37 -20.24 19.93
C THR A 557 -13.30 -19.05 20.04
N ILE A 558 -12.77 -17.83 19.92
CA ILE A 558 -13.56 -16.59 19.84
C ILE A 558 -13.80 -16.32 18.36
N ASN A 559 -15.05 -16.46 17.92
CA ASN A 559 -15.49 -15.95 16.63
C ASN A 559 -15.44 -14.42 16.68
N LEU A 560 -14.47 -13.84 15.98
CA LEU A 560 -14.33 -12.39 15.79
C LEU A 560 -15.32 -11.93 14.71
N ALA A 561 -16.57 -11.72 15.12
CA ALA A 561 -17.51 -10.86 14.41
C ALA A 561 -17.79 -9.63 15.30
N TYR A 562 -17.33 -8.46 14.84
CA TYR A 562 -17.66 -7.10 15.28
C TYR A 562 -17.68 -6.78 16.80
N PRO A 563 -16.58 -6.24 17.39
CA PRO A 563 -16.58 -5.77 18.79
C PRO A 563 -16.85 -4.26 18.98
N ILE A 564 -17.00 -3.45 17.92
CA ILE A 564 -16.99 -1.98 18.06
C ILE A 564 -18.28 -1.41 18.68
N LEU A 565 -19.43 -2.08 18.54
CA LEU A 565 -20.71 -1.58 19.06
C LEU A 565 -20.95 -1.91 20.56
N ASN A 566 -20.32 -2.96 21.11
CA ASN A 566 -20.54 -3.34 22.51
C ASN A 566 -19.66 -2.56 23.51
N ALA A 567 -18.49 -2.08 23.08
CA ALA A 567 -17.59 -1.32 23.96
C ALA A 567 -18.13 0.07 24.37
N VAL A 568 -19.03 0.65 23.56
CA VAL A 568 -19.67 1.93 23.89
C VAL A 568 -20.79 1.75 24.92
N ARG A 569 -21.49 0.61 24.89
CA ARG A 569 -22.62 0.33 25.78
C ARG A 569 -22.20 -0.08 27.19
N GLU A 570 -21.04 -0.72 27.35
CA GLU A 570 -20.51 -1.03 28.69
C GLU A 570 -19.91 0.19 29.40
N ALA A 571 -19.33 1.14 28.67
CA ALA A 571 -18.74 2.36 29.22
C ALA A 571 -19.80 3.33 29.81
N GLU A 572 -21.04 3.33 29.30
CA GLU A 572 -22.14 4.14 29.85
C GLU A 572 -22.75 3.53 31.13
N SER A 573 -22.60 2.22 31.35
CA SER A 573 -23.18 1.54 32.53
C SER A 573 -22.32 1.65 33.80
N ALA A 574 -21.02 1.96 33.67
CA ALA A 574 -20.09 2.04 34.78
C ALA A 574 -19.99 3.43 35.45
N GLY A 575 -20.62 4.47 34.88
CA GLY A 575 -20.47 5.86 35.32
C GLY A 575 -21.43 6.35 36.42
N LYS A 576 -22.23 5.48 37.07
CA LYS A 576 -23.32 5.90 37.97
C LYS A 576 -23.22 5.43 39.43
N LYS A 577 -22.05 5.00 39.90
CA LYS A 577 -21.83 4.70 41.32
C LYS A 577 -20.40 5.06 41.71
N GLU A 578 -20.22 6.28 42.19
CA GLU A 578 -19.18 6.66 43.16
C GLU A 578 -19.35 8.17 43.42
N GLY A 579 -20.01 8.47 44.53
CA GLY A 579 -20.34 9.82 44.94
C GLY A 579 -21.01 9.76 46.29
N GLU A 580 -20.20 9.51 47.32
CA GLU A 580 -20.44 9.84 48.74
C GLU A 580 -19.28 9.29 49.56
N GLY A 581 -18.60 10.16 50.33
CA GLY A 581 -17.79 9.72 51.46
C GLY A 581 -16.43 10.42 51.62
N GLU A 582 -16.38 11.30 52.63
CA GLU A 582 -15.21 11.63 53.46
C GLU A 582 -14.16 12.57 52.85
N GLY A 583 -13.68 13.60 53.51
CA GLY A 583 -13.82 14.01 54.90
C GLY A 583 -12.82 15.14 55.13
N GLU A 584 -13.25 16.14 55.89
CA GLU A 584 -12.46 17.31 56.28
C GLU A 584 -11.20 16.89 57.05
N GLY A 585 -10.10 17.58 56.79
CA GLY A 585 -8.83 17.40 57.47
C GLY A 585 -8.02 18.68 57.39
N GLU A 586 -8.33 19.61 58.29
CA GLU A 586 -7.49 20.74 58.65
C GLU A 586 -6.13 20.24 59.15
N GLY A 587 -5.05 20.90 58.72
CA GLY A 587 -3.68 20.57 59.12
C GLY A 587 -2.76 21.73 58.82
N GLU A 588 -2.64 22.63 59.79
CA GLU A 588 -1.59 23.63 59.91
C GLU A 588 -0.19 22.97 59.89
N GLY A 589 0.81 23.68 59.36
CA GLY A 589 2.18 23.19 59.35
C GLY A 589 3.17 24.15 58.67
N GLU A 590 3.79 24.98 59.51
CA GLU A 590 5.02 25.76 59.35
C GLU A 590 6.04 25.09 58.41
N GLY A 591 6.68 25.78 57.46
CA GLY A 591 7.77 26.72 57.69
C GLY A 591 9.12 25.98 57.71
N GLU A 592 9.97 26.12 56.68
CA GLU A 592 11.43 26.29 56.86
C GLU A 592 12.21 26.52 55.57
N LYS A 593 13.31 27.25 55.76
CA LYS A 593 14.27 27.77 54.80
C LYS A 593 15.34 26.72 54.43
N SER A 594 16.13 27.12 53.43
CA SER A 594 17.52 26.76 53.14
C SER A 594 17.80 25.40 52.49
N SER A 595 18.27 25.42 51.25
CA SER A 595 19.70 25.39 50.88
C SER A 595 19.87 25.66 49.38
#